data_AF-A0A060WG19-F1
#
_entry.id   AF-A0A060WG19-F1
#
_cell.length_a   1.000
_cell.length_b   1.000
_cell.length_c   1.000
_cell.angle_alpha   90.00
_cell.angle_beta   90.00
_cell.angle_gamma   90.00
#
_symmetry.space_group_name_H-M   'P 1'
#
loop_
_entity.id
_entity.type
_entity.pdbx_description
1 polymer ?
#
loop_
_entity_poly.entity_id
_entity_poly.type
_entity_poly.pdbx_seq_one_letter_code
_entity_poly.pdbx_strand_id
1 'polypeptide(L)'
;MAVVMFHPHCMLAAESSGKTAEAVERLTQEKGLLEQEKSEAQSLLEEFRSAKQEMTSQLDALKQQNSKYQEELNLQLCSENQKISSLCQEIEELKQVASVKSQSLVALQEENNKLTKEVGSSKKETSGQQKLETQQSKLNKQLQDMKQRETALKKQLDEEKASLQKSIHKSSALISEKDQELETLKSEFSVLRGESATAKTLKSTVQSLEKDKLRLQERVQSLEKSLAGGQDTLTSTSGDAALNQLKEDKETSESQIEFLNSVIVDLQKKNEDLKGKLEKMAEASLNGNNASELDNYDGGFNEGPSKKKVPPRLFCDICDCFDLHDTEDCPTQMQMPDSPPHTAYHGSKDEERAYCDICEAFGHWTDSCNDDQTF
;
A
#
# COMPACT_ATOMS: atom_id res chain seq x y z
N MET A 1 96.81 179.03 60.37
CA MET A 1 95.69 178.97 61.33
C MET A 1 94.45 178.57 60.53
N ALA A 2 93.70 177.50 60.78
CA ALA A 2 93.74 176.51 61.84
C ALA A 2 92.93 175.27 61.38
N VAL A 3 93.49 174.08 61.65
CA VAL A 3 92.84 172.89 62.28
C VAL A 3 91.55 172.38 61.62
N VAL A 4 91.62 171.35 60.76
CA VAL A 4 91.42 169.91 61.09
C VAL A 4 90.04 169.60 61.69
N MET A 5 89.24 168.78 60.99
CA MET A 5 88.67 167.54 61.51
C MET A 5 88.22 166.63 60.36
N PHE A 6 89.00 165.57 60.11
CA PHE A 6 88.53 164.34 59.47
C PHE A 6 87.32 163.81 60.25
N HIS A 7 86.21 163.47 59.57
CA HIS A 7 85.08 162.78 60.19
C HIS A 7 84.96 161.34 59.62
N PRO A 8 84.79 160.30 60.46
CA PRO A 8 85.01 158.89 60.09
C PRO A 8 83.81 158.21 59.38
N HIS A 9 82.77 158.95 59.01
CA HIS A 9 81.51 158.37 58.52
C HIS A 9 81.52 157.90 57.06
N CYS A 10 82.51 158.33 56.25
CA CYS A 10 82.64 157.89 54.85
C CYS A 10 83.25 156.49 54.69
N MET A 11 83.97 155.97 55.70
CA MET A 11 84.52 154.60 55.68
C MET A 11 83.46 153.53 56.01
N LEU A 12 82.53 153.82 56.94
CA LEU A 12 81.46 152.89 57.33
C LEU A 12 80.39 152.71 56.23
N ALA A 13 80.14 153.73 55.40
CA ALA A 13 79.22 153.64 54.26
C ALA A 13 79.82 152.88 53.07
N ALA A 14 81.14 152.95 52.86
CA ALA A 14 81.84 152.17 51.85
C ALA A 14 81.98 150.69 52.25
N GLU A 15 82.23 150.39 53.52
CA GLU A 15 82.22 149.01 54.03
C GLU A 15 80.84 148.37 54.03
N SER A 16 79.77 149.13 54.32
CA SER A 16 78.40 148.60 54.24
C SER A 16 77.93 148.39 52.80
N SER A 17 78.31 149.30 51.88
CA SER A 17 78.03 149.16 50.44
C SER A 17 78.86 148.06 49.76
N GLY A 18 80.08 147.81 50.22
CA GLY A 18 80.90 146.68 49.74
C GLY A 18 80.35 145.34 50.22
N LYS A 19 79.94 145.25 51.49
CA LYS A 19 79.28 144.05 52.04
C LYS A 19 77.94 143.74 51.37
N THR A 20 77.16 144.76 50.97
CA THR A 20 75.93 144.53 50.22
C THR A 20 76.20 144.12 48.77
N ALA A 21 77.22 144.67 48.11
CA ALA A 21 77.62 144.24 46.77
C ALA A 21 78.14 142.78 46.76
N GLU A 22 78.99 142.39 47.71
CA GLU A 22 79.46 141.00 47.88
C GLU A 22 78.31 140.02 48.19
N ALA A 23 77.31 140.45 48.97
CA ALA A 23 76.13 139.65 49.23
C ALA A 23 75.25 139.47 47.98
N VAL A 24 75.08 140.53 47.17
CA VAL A 24 74.35 140.48 45.90
C VAL A 24 75.06 139.61 44.87
N GLU A 25 76.39 139.69 44.78
CA GLU A 25 77.19 138.84 43.88
C GLU A 25 77.09 137.36 44.28
N ARG A 26 77.18 137.06 45.58
CA ARG A 26 76.99 135.70 46.11
C ARG A 26 75.59 135.16 45.84
N LEU A 27 74.55 135.97 46.07
CA LEU A 27 73.17 135.60 45.75
C LEU A 27 72.95 135.41 44.24
N THR A 28 73.68 136.14 43.40
CA THR A 28 73.61 135.99 41.94
C THR A 28 74.26 134.69 41.47
N GLN A 29 75.42 134.33 42.05
CA GLN A 29 76.07 133.03 41.82
C GLN A 29 75.20 131.87 42.31
N GLU A 30 74.63 131.96 43.52
CA GLU A 30 73.72 130.97 44.09
C GLU A 30 72.45 130.81 43.24
N LYS A 31 71.87 131.91 42.77
CA LYS A 31 70.75 131.87 41.82
C LYS A 31 71.13 131.15 40.52
N GLY A 32 72.31 131.41 39.97
CA GLY A 32 72.80 130.74 38.77
C GLY A 32 72.98 129.23 38.96
N LEU A 33 73.55 128.82 40.10
CA LEU A 33 73.68 127.40 40.47
C LEU A 33 72.31 126.74 40.65
N LEU A 34 71.38 127.39 41.35
CA LEU A 34 70.01 126.88 41.51
C LEU A 34 69.27 126.77 40.18
N GLU A 35 69.50 127.70 39.25
CA GLU A 35 68.87 127.69 37.92
C GLU A 35 69.44 126.57 37.04
N GLN A 36 70.74 126.28 37.17
CA GLN A 36 71.39 125.11 36.57
C GLN A 36 70.84 123.80 37.18
N GLU A 37 70.84 123.65 38.50
CA GLU A 37 70.31 122.47 39.19
C GLU A 37 68.84 122.22 38.84
N LYS A 38 68.03 123.30 38.74
CA LYS A 38 66.64 123.21 38.30
C LYS A 38 66.53 122.70 36.86
N SER A 39 67.38 123.19 35.95
CA SER A 39 67.41 122.71 34.56
C SER A 39 67.82 121.25 34.46
N GLU A 40 68.82 120.82 35.23
CA GLU A 40 69.27 119.43 35.30
C GLU A 40 68.18 118.51 35.88
N ALA A 41 67.54 118.92 36.97
CA ALA A 41 66.41 118.19 37.56
C ALA A 41 65.21 118.09 36.61
N GLN A 42 64.94 119.13 35.81
CA GLN A 42 63.90 119.11 34.78
C GLN A 42 64.23 118.12 33.65
N SER A 43 65.49 118.09 33.18
CA SER A 43 65.95 117.12 32.19
C SER A 43 65.79 115.68 32.68
N LEU A 44 66.25 115.40 33.90
CA LEU A 44 66.11 114.08 34.53
C LEU A 44 64.63 113.69 34.71
N LEU A 45 63.76 114.62 35.10
CA LEU A 45 62.33 114.34 35.23
C LEU A 45 61.70 113.97 33.89
N GLU A 46 62.10 114.63 32.81
CA GLU A 46 61.60 114.33 31.47
C GLU A 46 62.15 113.01 30.92
N GLU A 47 63.40 112.67 31.22
CA GLU A 47 63.97 111.34 30.95
C GLU A 47 63.23 110.25 31.73
N PHE A 48 62.97 110.45 33.03
CA PHE A 48 62.17 109.51 33.84
C PHE A 48 60.73 109.39 33.33
N ARG A 49 60.11 110.49 32.88
CA ARG A 49 58.77 110.46 32.27
C ARG A 49 58.78 109.65 30.98
N SER A 50 59.78 109.86 30.13
CA SER A 50 59.95 109.13 28.86
C SER A 50 60.17 107.64 29.11
N ALA A 51 61.07 107.28 30.03
CA ALA A 51 61.32 105.89 30.42
C ALA A 51 60.08 105.22 31.02
N LYS A 52 59.32 105.92 31.87
CA LYS A 52 58.05 105.41 32.40
C LYS A 52 57.03 105.14 31.30
N GLN A 53 56.92 106.04 30.32
CA GLN A 53 56.00 105.88 29.20
C GLN A 53 56.40 104.68 28.32
N GLU A 54 57.70 104.52 28.07
CA GLU A 54 58.24 103.37 27.33
C GLU A 54 57.96 102.05 28.07
N MET A 55 58.29 101.96 29.36
CA MET A 55 58.02 100.76 30.17
C MET A 55 56.53 100.44 30.26
N THR A 56 55.67 101.45 30.34
CA THR A 56 54.21 101.27 30.32
C THR A 56 53.76 100.68 28.97
N SER A 57 54.28 101.22 27.86
CA SER A 57 53.97 100.74 26.51
C SER A 57 54.45 99.29 26.30
N GLN A 58 55.64 98.94 26.80
CA GLN A 58 56.15 97.56 26.75
C GLN A 58 55.30 96.61 27.60
N LEU A 59 54.87 97.02 28.79
CA LEU A 59 54.00 96.22 29.65
C LEU A 59 52.65 95.95 28.98
N ASP A 60 52.06 96.94 28.33
CA ASP A 60 50.79 96.80 27.63
C ASP A 60 50.93 95.89 26.39
N ALA A 61 52.04 96.00 25.65
CA ALA A 61 52.35 95.09 24.55
C ALA A 61 52.49 93.63 25.03
N LEU A 62 53.20 93.38 26.13
CA LEU A 62 53.34 92.05 26.73
C LEU A 62 52.02 91.49 27.23
N LYS A 63 51.17 92.31 27.87
CA LYS A 63 49.82 91.90 28.28
C LYS A 63 48.97 91.49 27.08
N GLN A 64 49.01 92.28 26.00
CA GLN A 64 48.27 91.97 24.78
C GLN A 64 48.78 90.68 24.13
N GLN A 65 50.10 90.47 24.08
CA GLN A 65 50.70 89.25 23.56
C GLN A 65 50.33 88.03 24.41
N ASN A 66 50.34 88.15 25.74
CA ASN A 66 49.95 87.07 26.64
C ASN A 66 48.47 86.70 26.46
N SER A 67 47.58 87.69 26.32
CA SER A 67 46.16 87.46 26.00
C SER A 67 45.99 86.69 24.68
N LYS A 68 46.72 87.07 23.64
CA LYS A 68 46.69 86.38 22.34
C LYS A 68 47.14 84.92 22.44
N TYR A 69 48.25 84.66 23.14
CA TYR A 69 48.70 83.28 23.34
C TYR A 69 47.71 82.44 24.15
N GLN A 70 47.06 83.04 25.15
CA GLN A 70 46.05 82.34 25.93
C GLN A 70 44.81 82.01 25.09
N GLU A 71 44.39 82.91 24.20
CA GLU A 71 43.29 82.67 23.25
C GLU A 71 43.65 81.58 22.22
N GLU A 72 44.84 81.64 21.61
CA GLU A 72 45.33 80.63 20.67
C GLU A 72 45.41 79.25 21.32
N LEU A 73 45.93 79.18 22.55
CA LEU A 73 46.03 77.93 23.31
C LEU A 73 44.63 77.36 23.63
N ASN A 74 43.68 78.20 24.03
CA ASN A 74 42.31 77.77 24.28
C ASN A 74 41.62 77.28 23.00
N LEU A 75 41.80 77.98 21.88
CA LEU A 75 41.23 77.58 20.60
C LEU A 75 41.79 76.22 20.15
N GLN A 76 43.10 76.02 20.30
CA GLN A 76 43.75 74.75 20.01
C GLN A 76 43.24 73.64 20.93
N LEU A 77 43.11 73.89 22.23
CA LEU A 77 42.58 72.93 23.20
C LEU A 77 41.13 72.53 22.87
N CYS A 78 40.28 73.50 22.50
CA CYS A 78 38.92 73.23 22.05
C CYS A 78 38.88 72.36 20.78
N SER A 79 39.74 72.65 19.80
CA SER A 79 39.84 71.86 18.56
C SER A 79 40.29 70.42 18.84
N GLU A 80 41.32 70.23 19.65
CA GLU A 80 41.81 68.90 20.02
C GLU A 80 40.77 68.12 20.85
N ASN A 81 40.07 68.77 21.78
CA ASN A 81 38.98 68.14 22.53
C ASN A 81 37.83 67.68 21.62
N GLN A 82 37.50 68.45 20.59
CA GLN A 82 36.49 68.05 19.59
C GLN A 82 36.95 66.84 18.77
N LYS A 83 38.22 66.80 18.37
CA LYS A 83 38.80 65.64 17.67
C LYS A 83 38.79 64.40 18.55
N ILE A 84 39.20 64.51 19.82
CA ILE A 84 39.18 63.42 20.80
C ILE A 84 37.75 62.90 20.97
N SER A 85 36.76 63.80 21.13
CA SER A 85 35.36 63.39 21.25
C SER A 85 34.86 62.61 20.03
N SER A 86 35.25 63.05 18.83
CA SER A 86 34.87 62.39 17.57
C SER A 86 35.51 61.01 17.44
N LEU A 87 36.80 60.89 17.76
CA LEU A 87 37.51 59.61 17.77
C LEU A 87 36.96 58.64 18.83
N CYS A 88 36.60 59.13 20.01
CA CYS A 88 35.96 58.31 21.04
C CYS A 88 34.61 57.75 20.56
N GLN A 89 33.83 58.54 19.84
CA GLN A 89 32.57 58.07 19.26
C GLN A 89 32.82 57.00 18.19
N GLU A 90 33.76 57.21 17.28
CA GLU A 90 34.12 56.25 16.24
C GLU A 90 34.62 54.91 16.83
N ILE A 91 35.42 54.97 17.90
CA ILE A 91 35.91 53.77 18.61
C ILE A 91 34.74 52.98 19.21
N GLU A 92 33.76 53.66 19.82
CA GLU A 92 32.60 52.97 20.40
C GLU A 92 31.73 52.35 19.31
N GLU A 93 31.50 53.05 18.19
CA GLU A 93 30.80 52.51 17.03
C GLU A 93 31.51 51.26 16.46
N LEU A 94 32.83 51.33 16.27
CA LEU A 94 33.63 50.18 15.82
C LEU A 94 33.56 49.00 16.79
N LYS A 95 33.56 49.27 18.09
CA LYS A 95 33.44 48.24 19.13
C LYS A 95 32.07 47.56 19.10
N GLN A 96 30.99 48.32 18.91
CA GLN A 96 29.64 47.76 18.74
C GLN A 96 29.56 46.89 17.49
N VAL A 97 30.10 47.36 16.36
CA VAL A 97 30.16 46.58 15.11
C VAL A 97 30.97 45.30 15.27
N ALA A 98 32.12 45.36 15.97
CA ALA A 98 32.94 44.19 16.23
C ALA A 98 32.22 43.17 17.14
N SER A 99 31.50 43.65 18.16
CA SER A 99 30.68 42.81 19.04
C SER A 99 29.58 42.07 18.25
N VAL A 100 28.83 42.79 17.42
CA VAL A 100 27.77 42.20 16.58
C VAL A 100 28.35 41.18 15.59
N LYS A 101 29.47 41.50 14.93
CA LYS A 101 30.15 40.55 14.03
C LYS A 101 30.62 39.30 14.77
N SER A 102 31.16 39.43 15.99
CA SER A 102 31.57 38.29 16.80
C SER A 102 30.39 37.39 17.15
N GLN A 103 29.24 37.98 17.53
CA GLN A 103 28.03 37.21 17.82
C GLN A 103 27.51 36.48 16.57
N SER A 104 27.50 37.16 15.42
CA SER A 104 27.11 36.56 14.14
C SER A 104 28.03 35.39 13.73
N LEU A 105 29.34 35.51 13.95
CA LEU A 105 30.28 34.41 13.68
C LEU A 105 30.01 33.18 14.56
N VAL A 106 29.71 33.39 15.85
CA VAL A 106 29.36 32.28 16.75
C VAL A 106 28.08 31.60 16.29
N ALA A 107 27.03 32.36 15.93
CA ALA A 107 25.79 31.81 15.41
C ALA A 107 26.00 30.99 14.12
N LEU A 108 26.80 31.52 13.18
CA LEU A 108 27.15 30.79 11.95
C LEU A 108 27.98 29.52 12.24
N GLN A 109 28.85 29.55 13.24
CA GLN A 109 29.62 28.38 13.66
C GLN A 109 28.72 27.30 14.28
N GLU A 110 27.74 27.68 15.09
CA GLU A 110 26.74 26.76 15.65
C GLU A 110 25.86 26.14 14.56
N GLU A 111 25.41 26.93 13.59
CA GLU A 111 24.65 26.46 12.43
C GLU A 111 25.45 25.48 11.58
N ASN A 112 26.72 25.78 11.27
CA ASN A 112 27.60 24.86 10.54
C ASN A 112 27.79 23.54 11.29
N ASN A 113 27.93 23.58 12.62
CA ASN A 113 28.03 22.38 13.44
C ASN A 113 26.72 21.57 13.42
N LYS A 114 25.56 22.24 13.42
CA LYS A 114 24.25 21.58 13.29
C LYS A 114 24.11 20.90 11.93
N LEU A 115 24.37 21.62 10.84
CA LEU A 115 24.32 21.08 9.48
C LEU A 115 25.29 19.91 9.29
N THR A 116 26.50 19.98 9.86
CA THR A 116 27.46 18.86 9.82
C THR A 116 26.92 17.60 10.50
N LYS A 117 26.22 17.75 11.63
CA LYS A 117 25.56 16.63 12.32
C LYS A 117 24.41 16.07 11.50
N GLU A 118 23.56 16.92 10.93
CA GLU A 118 22.43 16.51 10.08
C GLU A 118 22.90 15.74 8.84
N VAL A 119 23.95 16.23 8.15
CA VAL A 119 24.58 15.51 7.02
C VAL A 119 25.13 14.15 7.47
N GLY A 120 25.73 14.09 8.66
CA GLY A 120 26.20 12.83 9.25
C GLY A 120 25.07 11.83 9.52
N SER A 121 23.93 12.28 10.03
CA SER A 121 22.74 11.47 10.26
C SER A 121 22.11 11.00 8.95
N SER A 122 21.90 11.91 7.99
CA SER A 122 21.38 11.59 6.66
C SER A 122 22.25 10.57 5.91
N LYS A 123 23.57 10.62 6.08
CA LYS A 123 24.49 9.61 5.54
C LYS A 123 24.30 8.22 6.18
N LYS A 124 23.97 8.16 7.47
CA LYS A 124 23.66 6.89 8.15
C LYS A 124 22.32 6.34 7.68
N GLU A 125 21.31 7.18 7.55
CA GLU A 125 19.98 6.82 7.03
C GLU A 125 20.07 6.28 5.60
N THR A 126 20.77 6.97 4.70
CA THR A 126 21.00 6.50 3.33
C THR A 126 21.74 5.16 3.27
N SER A 127 22.73 4.95 4.14
CA SER A 127 23.38 3.63 4.28
C SER A 127 22.42 2.56 4.81
N GLY A 128 21.53 2.91 5.73
CA GLY A 128 20.43 2.04 6.19
C GLY A 128 19.48 1.67 5.06
N GLN A 129 19.04 2.65 4.28
CA GLN A 129 18.16 2.46 3.14
C GLN A 129 18.78 1.54 2.09
N GLN A 130 20.06 1.70 1.77
CA GLN A 130 20.77 0.81 0.85
C GLN A 130 20.82 -0.65 1.36
N LYS A 131 20.94 -0.85 2.67
CA LYS A 131 20.88 -2.20 3.28
C LYS A 131 19.48 -2.79 3.17
N LEU A 132 18.43 -2.01 3.39
CA LEU A 132 17.05 -2.45 3.23
C LEU A 132 16.74 -2.78 1.77
N GLU A 133 17.18 -1.97 0.82
CA GLU A 133 16.99 -2.20 -0.62
C GLU A 133 17.73 -3.47 -1.09
N THR A 134 18.93 -3.72 -0.58
CA THR A 134 19.65 -4.98 -0.83
C THR A 134 19.00 -6.19 -0.16
N GLN A 135 18.30 -6.03 0.96
CA GLN A 135 17.48 -7.10 1.55
C GLN A 135 16.20 -7.33 0.75
N GLN A 136 15.52 -6.27 0.32
CA GLN A 136 14.31 -6.34 -0.48
C GLN A 136 14.56 -7.03 -1.83
N SER A 137 15.66 -6.70 -2.51
CA SER A 137 16.05 -7.38 -3.76
C SER A 137 16.36 -8.86 -3.54
N LYS A 138 17.00 -9.24 -2.44
CA LYS A 138 17.23 -10.65 -2.07
C LYS A 138 15.91 -11.39 -1.81
N LEU A 139 15.01 -10.81 -1.03
CA LEU A 139 13.69 -11.39 -0.76
C LEU A 139 12.86 -11.53 -2.05
N ASN A 140 12.88 -10.52 -2.91
CA ASN A 140 12.15 -10.56 -4.19
C ASN A 140 12.69 -11.67 -5.11
N LYS A 141 14.02 -11.84 -5.17
CA LYS A 141 14.64 -12.95 -5.90
C LYS A 141 14.22 -14.31 -5.32
N GLN A 142 14.22 -14.46 -3.98
CA GLN A 142 13.75 -15.69 -3.33
C GLN A 142 12.27 -15.97 -3.64
N LEU A 143 11.43 -14.93 -3.64
CA LEU A 143 10.02 -15.06 -3.98
C LEU A 143 9.83 -15.51 -5.44
N GLN A 144 10.61 -14.96 -6.37
CA GLN A 144 10.60 -15.37 -7.77
C GLN A 144 11.03 -16.84 -7.92
N ASP A 145 12.11 -17.25 -7.26
CA ASP A 145 12.59 -18.64 -7.29
C ASP A 145 11.53 -19.60 -6.70
N MET A 146 10.86 -19.21 -5.62
CA MET A 146 9.77 -19.99 -5.02
C MET A 146 8.57 -20.12 -5.96
N LYS A 147 8.14 -19.05 -6.62
CA LYS A 147 7.09 -19.10 -7.65
C LYS A 147 7.44 -20.02 -8.82
N GLN A 148 8.70 -19.99 -9.26
CA GLN A 148 9.17 -20.91 -10.31
C GLN A 148 9.15 -22.38 -9.85
N ARG A 149 9.55 -22.67 -8.61
CA ARG A 149 9.44 -24.02 -8.05
C ARG A 149 7.99 -24.47 -7.91
N GLU A 150 7.11 -23.60 -7.44
CA GLU A 150 5.67 -23.91 -7.29
C GLU A 150 5.03 -24.24 -8.63
N THR A 151 5.29 -23.43 -9.67
CA THR A 151 4.78 -23.69 -11.02
C THR A 151 5.34 -24.98 -11.62
N ALA A 152 6.62 -25.29 -11.39
CA ALA A 152 7.23 -26.55 -11.81
C ALA A 152 6.60 -27.76 -11.11
N LEU A 153 6.40 -27.70 -9.79
CA LEU A 153 5.75 -28.76 -9.01
C LEU A 153 4.30 -28.96 -9.42
N LYS A 154 3.57 -27.88 -9.69
CA LYS A 154 2.18 -27.95 -10.17
C LYS A 154 2.09 -28.66 -11.51
N LYS A 155 3.00 -28.33 -12.44
CA LYS A 155 3.10 -29.02 -13.73
C LYS A 155 3.41 -30.51 -13.57
N GLN A 156 4.36 -30.87 -12.71
CA GLN A 156 4.68 -32.28 -12.41
C GLN A 156 3.46 -33.02 -11.84
N LEU A 157 2.74 -32.41 -10.90
CA LEU A 157 1.54 -32.98 -10.31
C LEU A 157 0.43 -33.19 -11.35
N ASP A 158 0.24 -32.24 -12.27
CA ASP A 158 -0.73 -32.36 -13.35
C ASP A 158 -0.35 -33.47 -14.35
N GLU A 159 0.95 -33.62 -14.66
CA GLU A 159 1.48 -34.70 -15.51
C GLU A 159 1.31 -36.07 -14.86
N GLU A 160 1.63 -36.21 -13.56
CA GLU A 160 1.43 -37.44 -12.80
C GLU A 160 -0.05 -37.79 -12.70
N LYS A 161 -0.92 -36.81 -12.44
CA LYS A 161 -2.38 -37.00 -12.41
C LYS A 161 -2.91 -37.50 -13.75
N ALA A 162 -2.47 -36.91 -14.86
CA ALA A 162 -2.85 -37.35 -16.20
C ALA A 162 -2.36 -38.78 -16.50
N SER A 163 -1.12 -39.11 -16.10
CA SER A 163 -0.55 -40.45 -16.24
C SER A 163 -1.32 -41.50 -15.43
N LEU A 164 -1.61 -41.20 -14.16
CA LEU A 164 -2.42 -42.06 -13.28
C LEU A 164 -3.83 -42.23 -13.83
N GLN A 165 -4.47 -41.15 -14.29
CA GLN A 165 -5.79 -41.22 -14.90
C GLN A 165 -5.76 -42.13 -16.14
N LYS A 166 -4.75 -42.02 -17.00
CA LYS A 166 -4.59 -42.92 -18.16
C LYS A 166 -4.41 -44.38 -17.74
N SER A 167 -3.63 -44.63 -16.69
CA SER A 167 -3.45 -45.98 -16.12
C SER A 167 -4.75 -46.55 -15.58
N ILE A 168 -5.53 -45.74 -14.85
CA ILE A 168 -6.87 -46.12 -14.36
C ILE A 168 -7.79 -46.48 -15.52
N HIS A 169 -7.86 -45.65 -16.57
CA HIS A 169 -8.71 -45.95 -17.74
C HIS A 169 -8.30 -47.27 -18.41
N LYS A 170 -6.99 -47.52 -18.55
CA LYS A 170 -6.49 -48.78 -19.09
C LYS A 170 -6.87 -49.97 -18.21
N SER A 171 -6.72 -49.84 -16.89
CA SER A 171 -7.09 -50.90 -15.94
C SER A 171 -8.59 -51.15 -15.95
N SER A 172 -9.42 -50.10 -15.98
CA SER A 172 -10.88 -50.22 -16.06
C SER A 172 -11.33 -50.91 -17.34
N ALA A 173 -10.71 -50.59 -18.48
CA ALA A 173 -10.98 -51.27 -19.74
C ALA A 173 -10.63 -52.77 -19.67
N LEU A 174 -9.46 -53.11 -19.09
CA LEU A 174 -9.05 -54.51 -18.90
C LEU A 174 -10.00 -55.25 -17.95
N ILE A 175 -10.46 -54.62 -16.87
CA ILE A 175 -11.44 -55.19 -15.94
C ILE A 175 -12.74 -55.50 -16.70
N SER A 176 -13.25 -54.54 -17.49
CA SER A 176 -14.46 -54.75 -18.29
C SER A 176 -14.31 -55.90 -19.29
N GLU A 177 -13.15 -56.03 -19.93
CA GLU A 177 -12.84 -57.15 -20.84
C GLU A 177 -12.85 -58.49 -20.09
N LYS A 178 -12.22 -58.54 -18.90
CA LYS A 178 -12.18 -59.75 -18.06
C LYS A 178 -13.56 -60.12 -17.52
N ASP A 179 -14.38 -59.15 -17.14
CA ASP A 179 -15.76 -59.37 -16.72
C ASP A 179 -16.60 -59.95 -17.86
N GLN A 180 -16.42 -59.45 -19.08
CA GLN A 180 -17.09 -60.00 -20.27
C GLN A 180 -16.64 -61.44 -20.56
N GLU A 181 -15.33 -61.72 -20.49
CA GLU A 181 -14.78 -63.07 -20.63
C GLU A 181 -15.35 -64.01 -19.55
N LEU A 182 -15.42 -63.58 -18.29
CA LEU A 182 -16.03 -64.36 -17.22
C LEU A 182 -17.51 -64.67 -17.46
N GLU A 183 -18.30 -63.72 -17.94
CA GLU A 183 -19.71 -63.97 -18.27
C GLU A 183 -19.87 -64.94 -19.44
N THR A 184 -19.02 -64.87 -20.46
CA THR A 184 -19.02 -65.88 -21.55
C THR A 184 -18.70 -67.27 -21.01
N LEU A 185 -17.64 -67.45 -20.22
CA LEU A 185 -17.29 -68.73 -19.61
C LEU A 185 -18.39 -69.28 -18.69
N LYS A 186 -19.05 -68.41 -17.91
CA LYS A 186 -20.21 -68.82 -17.07
C LYS A 186 -21.37 -69.33 -17.93
N SER A 187 -21.64 -68.67 -19.06
CA SER A 187 -22.69 -69.10 -19.99
C SER A 187 -22.37 -70.46 -20.61
N GLU A 188 -21.13 -70.66 -21.09
CA GLU A 188 -20.65 -71.93 -21.64
C GLU A 188 -20.71 -73.04 -20.59
N PHE A 189 -20.28 -72.77 -19.36
CA PHE A 189 -20.36 -73.73 -18.25
C PHE A 189 -21.81 -74.13 -17.94
N SER A 190 -22.74 -73.19 -18.03
CA SER A 190 -24.17 -73.45 -17.85
C SER A 190 -24.72 -74.36 -18.95
N VAL A 191 -24.30 -74.16 -20.20
CA VAL A 191 -24.63 -75.04 -21.34
C VAL A 191 -24.05 -76.43 -21.13
N LEU A 192 -22.75 -76.55 -20.86
CA LEU A 192 -22.07 -77.83 -20.61
C LEU A 192 -22.70 -78.60 -19.43
N ARG A 193 -23.13 -77.88 -18.38
CA ARG A 193 -23.88 -78.49 -17.27
C ARG A 193 -25.21 -79.06 -17.75
N GLY A 194 -25.94 -78.33 -18.61
CA GLY A 194 -27.16 -78.81 -19.25
C GLY A 194 -26.93 -80.06 -20.11
N GLU A 195 -25.91 -80.05 -20.96
CA GLU A 195 -25.50 -81.20 -21.77
C GLU A 195 -25.06 -82.40 -20.92
N SER A 196 -24.36 -82.16 -19.81
CA SER A 196 -24.00 -83.22 -18.87
C SER A 196 -25.25 -83.87 -18.24
N ALA A 197 -26.27 -83.08 -17.93
CA ALA A 197 -27.54 -83.59 -17.43
C ALA A 197 -28.27 -84.43 -18.48
N THR A 198 -28.34 -83.97 -19.73
CA THR A 198 -28.96 -84.75 -20.83
C THR A 198 -28.19 -86.04 -21.10
N ALA A 199 -26.85 -85.99 -21.09
CA ALA A 199 -25.99 -87.17 -21.24
C ALA A 199 -26.22 -88.20 -20.12
N LYS A 200 -26.42 -87.76 -18.87
CA LYS A 200 -26.79 -88.65 -17.76
C LYS A 200 -28.16 -89.29 -17.98
N THR A 201 -29.16 -88.52 -18.42
CA THR A 201 -30.48 -89.05 -18.76
C THR A 201 -30.39 -90.07 -19.89
N LEU A 202 -29.70 -89.75 -20.98
CA LEU A 202 -29.46 -90.66 -22.09
C LEU A 202 -28.78 -91.94 -21.62
N LYS A 203 -27.74 -91.86 -20.80
CA LYS A 203 -27.09 -93.04 -20.21
C LYS A 203 -28.06 -93.91 -19.42
N SER A 204 -28.92 -93.31 -18.58
CA SER A 204 -29.95 -94.05 -17.84
C SER A 204 -30.97 -94.71 -18.78
N THR A 205 -31.39 -94.02 -19.85
CA THR A 205 -32.30 -94.62 -20.85
C THR A 205 -31.63 -95.78 -21.60
N VAL A 206 -30.36 -95.65 -21.99
CA VAL A 206 -29.60 -96.73 -22.64
C VAL A 206 -29.49 -97.94 -21.72
N GLN A 207 -29.16 -97.73 -20.43
CA GLN A 207 -29.12 -98.82 -19.44
C GLN A 207 -30.48 -99.51 -19.27
N SER A 208 -31.58 -98.77 -19.32
CA SER A 208 -32.93 -99.35 -19.30
C SER A 208 -33.19 -100.18 -20.55
N LEU A 209 -32.90 -99.63 -21.73
CA LEU A 209 -33.06 -100.33 -23.00
C LEU A 209 -32.18 -101.58 -23.10
N GLU A 210 -30.96 -101.56 -22.54
CA GLU A 210 -30.09 -102.75 -22.46
C GLU A 210 -30.71 -103.84 -21.59
N LYS A 211 -31.31 -103.49 -20.44
CA LYS A 211 -32.05 -104.45 -19.61
C LYS A 211 -33.27 -105.01 -20.34
N ASP A 212 -34.03 -104.15 -21.01
CA ASP A 212 -35.20 -104.56 -21.79
C ASP A 212 -34.79 -105.49 -22.94
N LYS A 213 -33.68 -105.18 -23.64
CA LYS A 213 -33.09 -106.04 -24.66
C LYS A 213 -32.74 -107.41 -24.11
N LEU A 214 -32.06 -107.49 -22.97
CA LEU A 214 -31.73 -108.78 -22.34
C LEU A 214 -33.00 -109.57 -21.99
N ARG A 215 -34.00 -108.92 -21.39
CA ARG A 215 -35.28 -109.53 -21.06
C ARG A 215 -36.03 -110.04 -22.30
N LEU A 216 -36.00 -109.28 -23.40
CA LEU A 216 -36.57 -109.71 -24.68
C LEU A 216 -35.79 -110.87 -25.28
N GLN A 217 -34.45 -110.86 -25.23
CA GLN A 217 -33.62 -111.97 -25.67
C GLN A 217 -33.90 -113.25 -24.87
N GLU A 218 -34.05 -113.17 -23.55
CA GLU A 218 -34.46 -114.30 -22.71
C GLU A 218 -35.83 -114.84 -23.12
N ARG A 219 -36.79 -113.94 -23.41
CA ARG A 219 -38.13 -114.34 -23.86
C ARG A 219 -38.12 -114.95 -25.26
N VAL A 220 -37.31 -114.43 -26.17
CA VAL A 220 -37.09 -115.02 -27.50
C VAL A 220 -36.45 -116.40 -27.36
N GLN A 221 -35.38 -116.56 -26.58
CA GLN A 221 -34.79 -117.89 -26.33
C GLN A 221 -35.79 -118.86 -25.68
N SER A 222 -36.64 -118.37 -24.78
CA SER A 222 -37.72 -119.16 -24.19
C SER A 222 -38.74 -119.58 -25.25
N LEU A 223 -39.16 -118.66 -26.13
CA LEU A 223 -40.09 -118.94 -27.22
C LEU A 223 -39.47 -119.87 -28.27
N GLU A 224 -38.20 -119.68 -28.62
CA GLU A 224 -37.43 -120.56 -29.49
C GLU A 224 -37.30 -121.96 -28.88
N LYS A 225 -37.08 -122.08 -27.57
CA LYS A 225 -37.16 -123.37 -26.86
C LYS A 225 -38.57 -123.97 -26.89
N SER A 226 -39.61 -123.16 -26.77
CA SER A 226 -41.00 -123.60 -26.91
C SER A 226 -41.36 -124.00 -28.35
N LEU A 227 -40.80 -123.34 -29.36
CA LEU A 227 -40.95 -123.64 -30.80
C LEU A 227 -40.11 -124.86 -31.22
N ALA A 228 -38.90 -125.01 -30.69
CA ALA A 228 -38.05 -126.18 -30.88
C ALA A 228 -38.52 -127.41 -30.09
N GLY A 229 -39.38 -127.21 -29.08
CA GLY A 229 -39.97 -128.24 -28.24
C GLY A 229 -41.41 -128.63 -28.58
N GLY A 230 -42.02 -128.08 -29.63
CA GLY A 230 -43.44 -128.34 -29.90
C GLY A 230 -43.94 -127.77 -31.22
N GLN A 231 -43.87 -128.57 -32.27
CA GLN A 231 -44.78 -128.49 -33.40
C GLN A 231 -45.95 -129.43 -33.09
N ASP A 232 -47.09 -128.88 -32.67
CA ASP A 232 -48.38 -129.22 -33.28
C ASP A 232 -49.56 -128.43 -32.68
N THR A 233 -50.25 -127.73 -33.61
CA THR A 233 -51.70 -127.56 -33.72
C THR A 233 -52.45 -126.82 -32.60
N LEU A 234 -53.01 -125.63 -32.89
CA LEU A 234 -54.45 -125.50 -33.19
C LEU A 234 -54.89 -124.05 -33.48
N THR A 235 -55.91 -124.00 -34.30
CA THR A 235 -56.58 -122.88 -35.00
C THR A 235 -57.68 -122.17 -34.21
N SER A 236 -57.86 -120.87 -34.54
CA SER A 236 -59.10 -120.07 -34.60
C SER A 236 -59.78 -119.69 -33.26
N THR A 237 -60.11 -118.42 -32.98
CA THR A 237 -61.22 -117.66 -33.59
C THR A 237 -61.37 -116.29 -32.89
N SER A 238 -62.12 -115.37 -33.51
CA SER A 238 -62.82 -114.20 -32.91
C SER A 238 -62.11 -112.83 -32.99
N GLY A 239 -62.25 -112.16 -34.15
CA GLY A 239 -61.74 -110.81 -34.42
C GLY A 239 -62.80 -109.75 -34.71
N ASP A 240 -64.09 -110.02 -34.47
CA ASP A 240 -65.18 -109.17 -34.98
C ASP A 240 -65.75 -108.18 -33.95
N ALA A 241 -65.64 -108.46 -32.64
CA ALA A 241 -66.09 -107.55 -31.58
C ALA A 241 -65.11 -106.39 -31.32
N ALA A 242 -63.81 -106.62 -31.48
CA ALA A 242 -62.78 -105.60 -31.26
C ALA A 242 -62.77 -104.53 -32.37
N LEU A 243 -63.20 -104.90 -33.60
CA LEU A 243 -63.22 -104.01 -34.75
C LEU A 243 -64.32 -102.95 -34.63
N ASN A 244 -65.49 -103.31 -34.09
CA ASN A 244 -66.58 -102.35 -33.85
C ASN A 244 -66.26 -101.39 -32.69
N GLN A 245 -65.63 -101.86 -31.61
CA GLN A 245 -65.17 -100.99 -30.52
C GLN A 245 -64.13 -99.97 -31.01
N LEU A 246 -63.15 -100.41 -31.81
CA LEU A 246 -62.16 -99.51 -32.43
C LEU A 246 -62.79 -98.49 -33.39
N LYS A 247 -63.93 -98.83 -33.99
CA LYS A 247 -64.65 -97.93 -34.90
C LYS A 247 -65.44 -96.86 -34.13
N GLU A 248 -66.09 -97.22 -33.03
CA GLU A 248 -66.76 -96.26 -32.13
C GLU A 248 -65.75 -95.36 -31.40
N ASP A 249 -64.62 -95.90 -30.94
CA ASP A 249 -63.53 -95.14 -30.31
C ASP A 249 -62.85 -94.18 -31.31
N LYS A 250 -62.80 -94.58 -32.58
CA LYS A 250 -62.35 -93.72 -33.68
C LYS A 250 -63.34 -92.60 -33.95
N GLU A 251 -64.64 -92.88 -34.02
CA GLU A 251 -65.67 -91.86 -34.29
C GLU A 251 -65.79 -90.85 -33.13
N THR A 252 -65.61 -91.30 -31.88
CA THR A 252 -65.53 -90.42 -30.72
C THR A 252 -64.23 -89.60 -30.68
N SER A 253 -63.10 -90.18 -31.07
CA SER A 253 -61.83 -89.43 -31.22
C SER A 253 -61.90 -88.42 -32.36
N GLU A 254 -62.51 -88.77 -33.50
CA GLU A 254 -62.77 -87.86 -34.62
C GLU A 254 -63.71 -86.73 -34.19
N SER A 255 -64.76 -87.02 -33.41
CA SER A 255 -65.65 -86.00 -32.84
C SER A 255 -64.92 -85.06 -31.86
N GLN A 256 -63.99 -85.58 -31.06
CA GLN A 256 -63.14 -84.75 -30.18
C GLN A 256 -62.16 -83.88 -30.97
N ILE A 257 -61.60 -84.41 -32.07
CA ILE A 257 -60.74 -83.66 -32.99
C ILE A 257 -61.54 -82.56 -33.70
N GLU A 258 -62.76 -82.83 -34.16
CA GLU A 258 -63.65 -81.84 -34.78
C GLU A 258 -63.99 -80.71 -33.80
N PHE A 259 -64.29 -81.05 -32.54
CA PHE A 259 -64.53 -80.06 -31.48
C PHE A 259 -63.29 -79.22 -31.18
N LEU A 260 -62.12 -79.84 -31.05
CA LEU A 260 -60.86 -79.10 -30.85
C LEU A 260 -60.54 -78.21 -32.04
N ASN A 261 -60.79 -78.67 -33.27
CA ASN A 261 -60.61 -77.85 -34.47
C ASN A 261 -61.55 -76.64 -34.47
N SER A 262 -62.81 -76.79 -34.03
CA SER A 262 -63.72 -75.64 -33.92
C SER A 262 -63.26 -74.63 -32.83
N VAL A 263 -62.77 -75.13 -31.69
CA VAL A 263 -62.20 -74.29 -30.62
C VAL A 263 -60.92 -73.57 -31.07
N ILE A 264 -60.07 -74.24 -31.86
CA ILE A 264 -58.86 -73.65 -32.45
C ILE A 264 -59.24 -72.54 -33.42
N VAL A 265 -60.23 -72.76 -34.30
CA VAL A 265 -60.71 -71.73 -35.23
C VAL A 265 -61.29 -70.54 -34.46
N ASP A 266 -62.10 -70.77 -33.42
CA ASP A 266 -62.66 -69.71 -32.59
C ASP A 266 -61.55 -68.93 -31.83
N LEU A 267 -60.53 -69.61 -31.29
CA LEU A 267 -59.40 -68.97 -30.63
C LEU A 267 -58.52 -68.18 -31.60
N GLN A 268 -58.30 -68.68 -32.81
CA GLN A 268 -57.55 -67.98 -33.87
C GLN A 268 -58.30 -66.72 -34.29
N LYS A 269 -59.62 -66.80 -34.52
CA LYS A 269 -60.46 -65.64 -34.81
C LYS A 269 -60.45 -64.62 -33.68
N LYS A 270 -60.49 -65.08 -32.42
CA LYS A 270 -60.39 -64.19 -31.25
C LYS A 270 -59.03 -63.50 -31.16
N ASN A 271 -57.96 -64.19 -31.53
CA ASN A 271 -56.61 -63.61 -31.60
C ASN A 271 -56.50 -62.59 -32.73
N GLU A 272 -57.09 -62.86 -33.90
CA GLU A 272 -57.16 -61.88 -34.99
C GLU A 272 -57.97 -60.64 -34.60
N ASP A 273 -59.11 -60.80 -33.93
CA ASP A 273 -59.91 -59.69 -33.41
C ASP A 273 -59.14 -58.86 -32.36
N LEU A 274 -58.40 -59.51 -31.46
CA LEU A 274 -57.56 -58.84 -30.47
C LEU A 274 -56.39 -58.10 -31.12
N LYS A 275 -55.75 -58.72 -32.12
CA LYS A 275 -54.67 -58.11 -32.90
C LYS A 275 -55.18 -56.88 -33.66
N GLY A 276 -56.36 -56.97 -34.29
CA GLY A 276 -56.99 -55.83 -34.97
C GLY A 276 -57.42 -54.72 -34.01
N LYS A 277 -57.81 -55.03 -32.77
CA LYS A 277 -58.05 -54.00 -31.73
C LYS A 277 -56.76 -53.31 -31.29
N LEU A 278 -55.66 -54.05 -31.15
CA LEU A 278 -54.34 -53.50 -30.85
C LEU A 278 -53.86 -52.58 -31.96
N GLU A 279 -54.03 -53.01 -33.22
CA GLU A 279 -53.68 -52.20 -34.39
C GLU A 279 -54.52 -50.92 -34.45
N LYS A 280 -55.84 -51.00 -34.22
CA LYS A 280 -56.70 -49.80 -34.10
C LYS A 280 -56.32 -48.90 -32.93
N MET A 281 -55.87 -49.45 -31.80
CA MET A 281 -55.39 -48.66 -30.65
C MET A 281 -54.03 -48.00 -30.95
N ALA A 282 -53.18 -48.65 -31.73
CA ALA A 282 -51.92 -48.08 -32.22
C ALA A 282 -52.18 -46.97 -33.26
N GLU A 283 -53.11 -47.19 -34.19
CA GLU A 283 -53.55 -46.19 -35.16
C GLU A 283 -54.21 -44.99 -34.47
N ALA A 284 -55.01 -45.21 -33.42
CA ALA A 284 -55.58 -44.13 -32.61
C ALA A 284 -54.53 -43.36 -31.80
N SER A 285 -53.42 -44.00 -31.40
CA SER A 285 -52.27 -43.33 -30.76
C SER A 285 -51.44 -42.50 -31.74
N LEU A 286 -51.50 -42.80 -33.05
CA LEU A 286 -50.73 -42.11 -34.09
C LEU A 286 -51.55 -41.05 -34.83
N ASN A 287 -52.88 -41.15 -34.85
CA ASN A 287 -53.76 -40.15 -35.46
C ASN A 287 -54.19 -39.10 -34.43
N GLY A 288 -53.24 -38.23 -34.08
CA GLY A 288 -53.38 -37.20 -33.06
C GLY A 288 -54.52 -36.21 -33.33
N ASN A 289 -55.54 -36.27 -32.47
CA ASN A 289 -56.37 -35.11 -32.17
C ASN A 289 -57.03 -35.29 -30.79
N ASN A 290 -56.38 -34.79 -29.74
CA ASN A 290 -57.02 -34.00 -28.68
C ASN A 290 -55.94 -33.35 -27.81
N ALA A 291 -56.02 -32.03 -27.76
CA ALA A 291 -55.14 -31.13 -27.04
C ALA A 291 -55.43 -31.15 -25.53
N SER A 292 -54.36 -31.16 -24.74
CA SER A 292 -54.16 -30.47 -23.45
C SER A 292 -53.43 -31.37 -22.46
N GLU A 293 -52.11 -31.26 -22.44
CA GLU A 293 -51.33 -30.94 -21.23
C GLU A 293 -49.85 -31.00 -21.64
N LEU A 294 -49.30 -29.81 -21.91
CA LEU A 294 -47.88 -29.63 -22.15
C LEU A 294 -47.22 -29.52 -20.78
N ASP A 295 -46.77 -30.67 -20.26
CA ASP A 295 -45.66 -30.67 -19.33
C ASP A 295 -44.54 -31.58 -19.85
N ASN A 296 -43.36 -31.01 -19.73
CA ASN A 296 -42.20 -31.23 -20.57
C ASN A 296 -41.25 -32.19 -19.85
N TYR A 297 -40.99 -33.39 -20.36
CA TYR A 297 -39.70 -34.06 -20.14
C TYR A 297 -39.44 -35.23 -21.11
N ASP A 298 -38.27 -35.17 -21.72
CA ASP A 298 -37.27 -36.24 -21.86
C ASP A 298 -36.86 -36.65 -23.29
N GLY A 299 -35.56 -36.77 -23.46
CA GLY A 299 -34.88 -37.14 -24.69
C GLY A 299 -33.37 -37.00 -24.56
N GLY A 300 -32.79 -37.52 -23.48
CA GLY A 300 -31.34 -37.63 -23.33
C GLY A 300 -30.76 -38.72 -24.23
N PHE A 301 -29.71 -38.38 -25.00
CA PHE A 301 -28.62 -39.29 -25.38
C PHE A 301 -27.33 -38.48 -25.65
N ASN A 302 -26.59 -38.22 -24.58
CA ASN A 302 -25.12 -38.32 -24.53
C ASN A 302 -24.64 -38.00 -23.10
N GLU A 303 -24.08 -38.99 -22.42
CA GLU A 303 -23.50 -38.83 -21.10
C GLU A 303 -22.19 -38.01 -21.14
N GLY A 304 -22.27 -36.81 -20.59
CA GLY A 304 -21.16 -36.09 -19.96
C GLY A 304 -21.76 -35.25 -18.82
N PRO A 305 -21.15 -35.13 -17.63
CA PRO A 305 -21.80 -34.53 -16.46
C PRO A 305 -21.83 -33.00 -16.61
N SER A 306 -22.84 -32.48 -17.31
CA SER A 306 -23.12 -31.05 -17.36
C SER A 306 -23.79 -30.64 -16.06
N LYS A 307 -22.99 -30.03 -15.17
CA LYS A 307 -23.44 -29.34 -13.96
C LYS A 307 -24.58 -28.39 -14.31
N LYS A 308 -25.81 -28.72 -13.90
CA LYS A 308 -26.90 -27.73 -13.85
C LYS A 308 -26.40 -26.61 -12.94
N LYS A 309 -26.23 -25.40 -13.51
CA LYS A 309 -25.90 -24.23 -12.69
C LYS A 309 -27.07 -24.04 -11.72
N VAL A 310 -26.78 -24.15 -10.43
CA VAL A 310 -27.71 -23.77 -9.37
C VAL A 310 -28.10 -22.30 -9.64
N PRO A 311 -29.38 -21.92 -9.52
CA PRO A 311 -29.79 -20.52 -9.61
C PRO A 311 -28.86 -19.67 -8.73
N PRO A 312 -28.40 -18.49 -9.19
CA PRO A 312 -27.55 -17.62 -8.37
C PRO A 312 -28.23 -17.39 -7.02
N ARG A 313 -27.55 -17.77 -5.93
CA ARG A 313 -28.03 -17.53 -4.58
C ARG A 313 -27.98 -16.03 -4.33
N LEU A 314 -29.09 -15.46 -3.90
CA LEU A 314 -29.14 -14.05 -3.50
C LEU A 314 -28.33 -13.93 -2.20
N PHE A 315 -27.37 -13.03 -2.16
CA PHE A 315 -26.58 -12.76 -0.96
C PHE A 315 -26.58 -11.25 -0.77
N CYS A 316 -26.93 -10.84 0.44
CA CYS A 316 -26.92 -9.44 0.80
C CYS A 316 -25.66 -9.12 1.61
N ASP A 317 -24.77 -8.37 0.98
CA ASP A 317 -23.48 -7.95 1.55
C ASP A 317 -23.63 -7.02 2.77
N ILE A 318 -24.83 -6.45 2.98
CA ILE A 318 -25.12 -5.50 4.07
C ILE A 318 -25.47 -6.24 5.37
N CYS A 319 -26.17 -7.37 5.31
CA CYS A 319 -26.62 -8.16 6.47
C CYS A 319 -25.91 -9.51 6.63
N ASP A 320 -25.01 -9.87 5.71
CA ASP A 320 -24.38 -11.20 5.60
C ASP A 320 -25.38 -12.36 5.56
N CYS A 321 -26.55 -12.15 4.93
CA CYS A 321 -27.64 -13.11 4.92
C CYS A 321 -27.92 -13.67 3.51
N PHE A 322 -28.03 -15.00 3.39
CA PHE A 322 -28.24 -15.70 2.12
C PHE A 322 -29.73 -15.97 1.85
N ASP A 323 -30.11 -15.90 0.58
CA ASP A 323 -31.38 -16.28 -0.05
C ASP A 323 -32.64 -15.57 0.47
N LEU A 324 -32.49 -14.52 1.30
CA LEU A 324 -33.62 -13.76 1.86
C LEU A 324 -33.99 -12.54 1.01
N HIS A 325 -33.01 -11.71 0.69
CA HIS A 325 -33.16 -10.51 -0.14
C HIS A 325 -31.84 -10.26 -0.89
N ASP A 326 -31.92 -9.53 -2.00
CA ASP A 326 -30.72 -9.00 -2.66
C ASP A 326 -30.21 -7.76 -1.89
N THR A 327 -28.97 -7.35 -2.16
CA THR A 327 -28.32 -6.22 -1.47
C THR A 327 -29.16 -4.93 -1.54
N GLU A 328 -29.82 -4.68 -2.68
CA GLU A 328 -30.65 -3.48 -2.92
C GLU A 328 -31.94 -3.41 -2.08
N ASP A 329 -32.44 -4.57 -1.61
CA ASP A 329 -33.70 -4.68 -0.85
C ASP A 329 -33.44 -4.84 0.66
N CYS A 330 -32.23 -4.54 1.11
CA CYS A 330 -31.84 -4.74 2.49
C CYS A 330 -32.62 -3.81 3.45
N PRO A 331 -33.40 -4.33 4.42
CA PRO A 331 -34.15 -3.50 5.37
C PRO A 331 -33.24 -2.58 6.20
N THR A 332 -32.00 -3.00 6.42
CA THR A 332 -30.95 -2.22 7.08
C THR A 332 -30.48 -1.03 6.25
N GLN A 333 -30.70 -1.03 4.93
CA GLN A 333 -30.37 0.08 4.03
C GLN A 333 -31.23 1.33 4.30
N MET A 334 -32.47 1.16 4.80
CA MET A 334 -33.33 2.29 5.20
C MET A 334 -33.11 2.77 6.65
N GLN A 335 -32.29 2.07 7.45
CA GLN A 335 -32.02 2.45 8.84
C GLN A 335 -30.74 3.25 9.04
N MET A 336 -29.95 3.45 7.99
CA MET A 336 -28.88 4.44 8.00
C MET A 336 -29.51 5.79 7.68
N PRO A 337 -29.55 6.76 8.62
CA PRO A 337 -29.97 8.11 8.28
C PRO A 337 -29.04 8.61 7.18
N ASP A 338 -29.67 8.99 6.07
CA ASP A 338 -29.04 9.60 4.91
C ASP A 338 -28.02 10.64 5.38
N SER A 339 -26.86 10.64 4.72
CA SER A 339 -25.61 11.29 5.16
C SER A 339 -25.84 12.67 5.81
N PRO A 340 -24.99 13.08 6.79
CA PRO A 340 -25.04 14.44 7.33
C PRO A 340 -25.11 15.44 6.17
N PRO A 341 -25.92 16.52 6.27
CA PRO A 341 -26.12 17.44 5.16
C PRO A 341 -24.77 17.85 4.59
N HIS A 342 -24.58 17.66 3.28
CA HIS A 342 -23.33 18.00 2.61
C HIS A 342 -22.93 19.43 3.01
N THR A 343 -21.72 19.57 3.53
CA THR A 343 -21.23 20.85 4.02
C THR A 343 -21.24 21.87 2.88
N ALA A 344 -21.95 22.98 3.04
CA ALA A 344 -22.01 24.10 2.09
C ALA A 344 -20.70 24.91 1.99
N TYR A 345 -19.57 24.32 2.36
CA TYR A 345 -18.25 24.95 2.30
C TYR A 345 -17.63 24.70 0.93
N HIS A 346 -17.91 25.60 -0.01
CA HIS A 346 -17.19 25.68 -1.27
C HIS A 346 -15.83 26.35 -0.99
N GLY A 347 -14.79 25.54 -0.80
CA GLY A 347 -13.42 26.04 -0.73
C GLY A 347 -13.07 26.84 -1.99
N SER A 348 -12.26 27.88 -1.81
CA SER A 348 -11.61 28.66 -2.87
C SER A 348 -10.95 27.69 -3.85
N LYS A 349 -11.30 27.73 -5.14
CA LYS A 349 -10.74 26.84 -6.18
C LYS A 349 -9.21 26.97 -6.33
N ASP A 350 -8.66 28.07 -5.85
CA ASP A 350 -7.23 28.40 -5.94
C ASP A 350 -6.44 28.05 -4.65
N GLU A 351 -7.09 27.54 -3.59
CA GLU A 351 -6.41 27.11 -2.36
C GLU A 351 -6.46 25.59 -2.22
N GLU A 352 -5.29 24.96 -2.28
CA GLU A 352 -5.13 23.53 -2.06
C GLU A 352 -5.44 23.21 -0.59
N ARG A 353 -6.38 22.29 -0.38
CA ARG A 353 -6.83 21.92 0.97
C ARG A 353 -5.72 21.14 1.67
N ALA A 354 -5.29 21.63 2.83
CA ALA A 354 -4.30 20.95 3.66
C ALA A 354 -4.75 19.51 3.97
N TYR A 355 -4.01 18.55 3.41
CA TYR A 355 -4.20 17.12 3.57
C TYR A 355 -2.89 16.52 4.07
N CYS A 356 -3.02 15.56 4.98
CA CYS A 356 -1.89 14.85 5.55
C CYS A 356 -1.88 13.41 5.03
N ASP A 357 -0.81 13.05 4.31
CA ASP A 357 -0.63 11.70 3.77
C ASP A 357 -0.21 10.68 4.84
N ILE A 358 0.19 11.13 6.03
CA ILE A 358 0.64 10.26 7.14
C ILE A 358 -0.57 9.69 7.90
N CYS A 359 -1.55 10.54 8.25
CA CYS A 359 -2.75 10.12 8.99
C CYS A 359 -4.04 10.12 8.14
N GLU A 360 -3.92 10.36 6.83
CA GLU A 360 -5.02 10.38 5.86
C GLU A 360 -6.17 11.34 6.23
N ALA A 361 -5.86 12.41 6.99
CA ALA A 361 -6.83 13.37 7.49
C ALA A 361 -6.67 14.76 6.87
N PHE A 362 -7.80 15.44 6.63
CA PHE A 362 -7.82 16.85 6.24
C PHE A 362 -7.68 17.76 7.48
N GLY A 363 -6.95 18.87 7.35
CA GLY A 363 -6.86 19.92 8.38
C GLY A 363 -5.44 20.33 8.78
N HIS A 364 -4.42 19.61 8.32
CA HIS A 364 -3.01 20.01 8.41
C HIS A 364 -2.23 19.40 7.24
N TRP A 365 -1.06 19.95 6.94
CA TRP A 365 -0.14 19.38 5.95
C TRP A 365 0.65 18.23 6.57
N THR A 366 1.09 17.31 5.72
CA THR A 366 1.96 16.19 6.08
C THR A 366 3.16 16.64 6.94
N ASP A 367 3.74 17.80 6.66
CA ASP A 367 4.91 18.36 7.37
C ASP A 367 4.63 18.81 8.82
N SER A 368 3.36 18.95 9.19
CA SER A 368 2.92 19.37 10.53
C SER A 368 2.18 18.25 11.27
N CYS A 369 2.25 17.02 10.78
CA CYS A 369 1.60 15.86 11.39
C CYS A 369 2.35 15.42 12.64
N ASN A 370 1.64 15.41 13.77
CA ASN A 370 2.17 14.87 15.01
C ASN A 370 1.82 13.37 15.08
N ASP A 371 2.61 12.54 14.41
CA ASP A 371 2.42 11.09 14.25
C ASP A 371 2.70 10.27 15.54
N ASP A 372 2.99 10.95 16.66
CA ASP A 372 3.37 10.33 17.94
C ASP A 372 2.18 9.78 18.75
N GLN A 373 1.03 9.49 18.14
CA GLN A 373 -0.09 8.79 18.78
C GLN A 373 -0.41 7.47 18.09
N THR A 374 0.54 6.55 18.09
CA THR A 374 0.26 5.11 17.97
C THR A 374 -0.50 4.62 19.21
N PHE A 375 -1.72 4.13 18.99
CA PHE A 375 -2.43 3.23 19.90
C PHE A 375 -1.80 1.83 19.91
#